data_AF-A0A927MEL0-F1
#
_entry.id   AF-A0A927MEL0-F1
#
_cell.length_a   1.000
_cell.length_b   1.000
_cell.length_c   1.000
_cell.angle_alpha   90.00
_cell.angle_beta   90.00
_cell.angle_gamma   90.00
#
_symmetry.space_group_name_H-M   'P 1'
#
loop_
_entity.id
_entity.type
_entity.pdbx_description
1 polymer ?
#
loop_
_entity_poly.entity_id
_entity_poly.type
_entity_poly.pdbx_seq_one_letter_code
_entity_poly.pdbx_strand_id
1 'polypeptide(L)'
;MSFRRRLLPGRGAYAAHENRASDVPFRVTHAFGTTTVRVDQRAAGTPDPRGGNWARLGVFAFDSGAGAKVELNGNANGYVVADAVRLRRF
;
A
#
# COMPACT_ATOMS: atom_id res chain seq x y z
N MET A 1 8.16 9.20 29.21
CA MET A 1 7.82 8.03 28.36
C MET A 1 7.99 8.46 26.90
N SER A 2 8.87 7.86 26.10
CA SER A 2 9.08 8.25 24.70
C SER A 2 8.41 7.25 23.77
N PHE A 3 7.34 7.67 23.09
CA PHE A 3 6.77 6.92 21.98
C PHE A 3 7.68 7.12 20.76
N ARG A 4 8.32 6.06 20.28
CA ARG A 4 9.16 6.13 19.09
C ARG A 4 8.30 5.90 17.85
N ARG A 5 8.06 6.96 17.07
CA ARG A 5 7.48 6.86 15.72
C ARG A 5 8.52 6.35 14.73
N ARG A 6 8.10 5.49 13.80
CA ARG A 6 8.96 4.94 12.76
C ARG A 6 8.39 5.20 11.38
N LEU A 7 9.21 5.79 10.49
CA LEU A 7 8.89 5.94 9.08
C LEU A 7 9.13 4.63 8.34
N LEU A 8 8.10 4.11 7.69
CA LEU A 8 8.16 2.88 6.89
C LEU A 8 7.59 3.16 5.48
N PRO A 9 8.29 2.80 4.39
CA PRO A 9 7.70 2.78 3.07
C PRO A 9 6.60 1.73 2.98
N GLY A 10 5.42 2.15 2.49
CA GLY A 10 4.30 1.28 2.18
C GLY A 10 4.26 0.94 0.69
N ARG A 11 4.02 -0.34 0.40
CA ARG A 11 3.91 -0.87 -0.97
C ARG A 11 2.77 -1.89 -1.08
N GLY A 12 2.13 -1.95 -2.24
CA GLY A 12 1.14 -2.97 -2.60
C GLY A 12 1.60 -3.78 -3.82
N ALA A 13 1.24 -5.05 -3.86
CA ALA A 13 1.42 -5.97 -4.98
C ALA A 13 0.06 -6.51 -5.44
N TYR A 14 -0.04 -6.79 -6.73
CA TYR A 14 -1.24 -7.29 -7.41
C TYR A 14 -0.87 -7.82 -8.80
N ALA A 15 -1.69 -8.72 -9.32
CA ALA A 15 -1.55 -9.21 -10.69
C ALA A 15 -2.11 -8.19 -11.69
N ALA A 16 -1.22 -7.48 -12.37
CA ALA A 16 -1.60 -6.46 -13.35
C ALA A 16 -2.23 -7.08 -14.60
N HIS A 17 -3.30 -6.46 -15.08
CA HIS A 17 -3.97 -6.85 -16.32
C HIS A 17 -4.82 -5.67 -16.84
N GLU A 18 -5.05 -5.57 -18.15
CA GLU A 18 -5.78 -4.43 -18.74
C GLU A 18 -7.24 -4.29 -18.27
N ASN A 19 -7.85 -5.38 -17.81
CA ASN A 19 -9.21 -5.39 -17.26
C ASN A 19 -9.29 -4.99 -15.77
N ARG A 20 -8.17 -4.60 -15.14
CA ARG A 20 -8.18 -4.15 -13.75
C ARG A 20 -8.64 -2.70 -13.63
N ALA A 21 -9.12 -2.33 -12.46
CA ALA A 21 -9.47 -0.95 -12.15
C ALA A 21 -8.22 -0.04 -12.22
N SER A 22 -8.43 1.19 -12.68
CA SER A 22 -7.37 2.20 -12.79
C SER A 22 -7.24 3.10 -11.57
N ASP A 23 -8.16 2.98 -10.60
CA ASP A 23 -8.29 3.92 -9.48
C ASP A 23 -8.48 3.23 -8.12
N VAL A 24 -7.90 2.02 -7.97
CA VAL A 24 -8.08 1.18 -6.78
C VAL A 24 -7.60 1.90 -5.51
N PRO A 25 -8.48 2.16 -4.53
CA PRO A 25 -8.12 2.85 -3.29
C PRO A 25 -7.46 1.92 -2.27
N PHE A 26 -6.21 2.26 -1.91
CA PHE A 26 -5.50 1.75 -0.73
C PHE A 26 -5.63 2.75 0.43
N ARG A 27 -6.24 2.36 1.54
CA ARG A 27 -6.27 3.15 2.77
C ARG A 27 -5.14 2.70 3.69
N VAL A 28 -4.24 3.62 4.02
CA VAL A 28 -3.13 3.40 4.95
C VAL A 28 -3.43 4.14 6.24
N THR A 29 -3.72 3.41 7.31
CA THR A 29 -3.83 3.97 8.67
C THR A 29 -2.43 4.06 9.27
N HIS A 30 -2.03 5.28 9.62
CA HIS A 30 -0.71 5.62 10.17
C HIS A 30 -0.85 6.60 11.35
N ALA A 31 0.27 6.99 11.96
CA ALA A 31 0.32 7.78 13.20
C ALA A 31 -0.29 9.19 13.11
N PHE A 32 -0.66 9.64 11.91
CA PHE A 32 -1.25 10.96 11.67
C PHE A 32 -2.67 10.85 11.08
N GLY A 33 -3.29 9.67 11.11
CA GLY A 33 -4.61 9.43 10.55
C GLY A 33 -4.57 8.41 9.41
N THR A 34 -5.52 8.51 8.48
CA THR A 34 -5.61 7.60 7.33
C THR A 34 -5.39 8.37 6.03
N THR A 35 -4.46 7.88 5.22
CA THR A 35 -4.24 8.38 3.85
C THR A 35 -4.80 7.40 2.85
N THR A 36 -5.55 7.89 1.86
CA THR A 36 -5.99 7.08 0.71
C THR A 36 -5.07 7.32 -0.48
N VAL A 37 -4.55 6.25 -1.05
CA VAL A 37 -3.71 6.25 -2.26
C VAL A 37 -4.44 5.48 -3.34
N ARG A 38 -4.67 6.11 -4.49
CA ARG A 38 -5.26 5.43 -5.65
C ARG A 38 -4.18 4.86 -6.54
N VAL A 39 -4.36 3.61 -6.96
CA VAL A 39 -3.39 2.86 -7.74
C VAL A 39 -4.06 2.31 -9.00
N ASP A 40 -3.41 2.51 -10.14
CA ASP A 40 -3.78 1.88 -11.40
C ASP A 40 -3.27 0.42 -11.41
N GLN A 41 -4.18 -0.54 -11.34
CA GLN A 41 -3.83 -1.96 -11.34
C GLN A 41 -3.64 -2.55 -12.74
N ARG A 42 -3.74 -1.74 -13.80
CA ARG A 42 -3.46 -2.19 -15.18
C ARG A 42 -1.97 -2.32 -15.44
N ALA A 43 -1.14 -1.59 -14.70
CA ALA A 43 0.31 -1.65 -14.78
C ALA A 43 0.91 -2.31 -13.54
N ALA A 44 1.93 -3.15 -13.76
CA ALA A 44 2.69 -3.73 -12.66
C ALA A 44 3.51 -2.65 -11.94
N GLY A 45 3.72 -2.84 -10.62
CA GLY A 45 4.61 -1.99 -9.83
C GLY A 45 6.09 -2.18 -10.17
N THR A 46 6.97 -1.48 -9.46
CA THR A 46 8.42 -1.59 -9.68
C THR A 46 8.94 -2.96 -9.18
N PRO A 47 9.71 -3.71 -9.99
CA PRO A 47 10.36 -4.94 -9.54
C PRO A 47 11.27 -4.70 -8.34
N ASP A 48 11.27 -5.63 -7.37
CA ASP A 48 12.21 -5.65 -6.26
C ASP A 48 13.20 -6.81 -6.42
N PRO A 49 14.50 -6.63 -6.15
CA PRO A 49 15.48 -7.72 -6.20
C PRO A 49 15.15 -8.92 -5.30
N ARG A 50 14.33 -8.71 -4.26
CA ARG A 50 13.84 -9.76 -3.36
C ARG A 50 12.53 -10.39 -3.84
N GLY A 51 12.10 -10.09 -5.06
CA GLY A 51 10.89 -10.61 -5.68
C GLY A 51 9.68 -9.67 -5.60
N GLY A 52 8.76 -9.90 -6.54
CA GLY A 52 7.51 -9.18 -6.68
C GLY A 52 7.64 -7.80 -7.34
N ASN A 53 6.51 -7.31 -7.84
CA ASN A 53 6.36 -5.98 -8.42
C ASN A 53 5.53 -5.13 -7.47
N TRP A 54 6.05 -3.98 -7.06
CA TRP A 54 5.52 -3.23 -5.93
C TRP A 54 5.14 -1.80 -6.29
N ALA A 55 3.84 -1.52 -6.29
CA ALA A 55 3.32 -0.16 -6.37
C ALA A 55 3.65 0.61 -5.08
N ARG A 56 4.12 1.84 -5.22
CA ARG A 56 4.44 2.69 -4.07
C ARG A 56 3.15 3.30 -3.51
N LEU A 57 2.91 3.09 -2.22
CA LEU A 57 1.82 3.75 -1.49
C LEU A 57 2.31 5.02 -0.79
N GLY A 58 3.55 5.05 -0.33
CA GLY A 58 4.12 6.23 0.30
C GLY A 58 5.15 5.89 1.37
N VAL A 59 5.46 6.85 2.22
CA VAL A 59 6.26 6.68 3.43
C VAL A 59 5.43 7.22 4.58
N PHE A 60 5.17 6.37 5.58
CA PHE A 60 4.24 6.69 6.66
C PHE A 60 4.89 6.47 8.01
N ALA A 61 4.59 7.34 8.96
CA ALA A 61 5.00 7.18 10.35
C ALA A 61 4.04 6.25 11.07
N PHE A 62 4.55 5.23 11.77
CA PHE A 62 3.75 4.34 12.60
C PHE A 62 4.17 4.47 14.06
N ASP A 63 3.19 4.48 14.97
CA ASP A 63 3.41 4.45 16.41
C ASP A 63 3.76 3.02 16.84
N SER A 64 4.71 2.88 17.77
CA SER A 64 5.07 1.58 18.34
C SER A 64 3.86 0.96 19.05
N GLY A 65 3.41 -0.21 18.60
CA GLY A 65 2.26 -0.92 19.19
C GLY A 65 0.90 -0.52 18.62
N ALA A 66 0.81 0.55 17.82
CA ALA A 66 -0.38 0.81 17.02
C ALA A 66 -0.36 -0.07 15.77
N GLY A 67 -1.44 -0.81 15.53
CA GLY A 67 -1.56 -1.70 14.37
C GLY A 67 -1.49 -0.91 13.06
N ALA A 68 -0.40 -1.07 12.31
CA ALA A 68 -0.34 -0.60 10.94
C ALA A 68 -1.43 -1.30 10.13
N LYS A 69 -2.34 -0.53 9.53
CA LYS A 69 -3.42 -1.08 8.71
C LYS A 69 -3.29 -0.58 7.28
N VAL A 70 -3.29 -1.51 6.34
CA VAL A 70 -3.43 -1.22 4.91
C VAL A 70 -4.65 -1.97 4.41
N GLU A 71 -5.65 -1.23 3.95
CA GLU A 71 -6.91 -1.79 3.44
C GLU A 71 -7.02 -1.53 1.94
N LEU A 72 -7.41 -2.54 1.19
CA LEU A 72 -7.84 -2.39 -0.20
C LEU A 72 -9.35 -2.26 -0.21
N ASN A 73 -9.89 -1.26 -0.89
CA ASN A 73 -11.33 -1.07 -1.00
C ASN A 73 -11.80 -1.27 -2.45
N GLY A 74 -12.92 -1.98 -2.63
CA GLY A 74 -13.49 -2.33 -3.95
C GLY A 74 -14.21 -1.19 -4.66
N ASN A 75 -14.30 0.00 -4.06
CA ASN A 75 -14.88 1.21 -4.67
C ASN A 75 -13.93 1.77 -5.73
N ALA A 76 -13.90 1.11 -6.88
CA ALA A 76 -13.06 1.39 -8.03
C ALA A 76 -13.83 1.11 -9.33
N ASN A 77 -13.30 1.58 -10.45
CA ASN A 77 -13.96 1.53 -11.76
C ASN A 77 -13.83 0.17 -12.51
N GLY A 78 -13.53 -0.92 -11.82
CA GLY A 78 -13.24 -2.22 -12.45
C GLY A 78 -12.79 -3.29 -11.46
N TYR A 79 -12.18 -4.37 -11.97
CA TYR A 79 -11.73 -5.47 -11.12
C TYR A 79 -10.60 -5.05 -10.19
N VAL A 80 -10.81 -5.31 -8.90
CA VAL A 80 -9.82 -5.07 -7.84
C VAL A 80 -9.18 -6.39 -7.44
N VAL A 81 -7.85 -6.44 -7.48
CA VAL A 81 -7.06 -7.62 -7.07
C VAL A 81 -6.17 -7.25 -5.90
N ALA A 82 -6.17 -8.12 -4.89
CA ALA A 82 -5.23 -8.08 -3.78
C ALA A 82 -4.26 -9.25 -3.90
N ASP A 83 -2.97 -8.98 -3.73
CA ASP A 83 -1.95 -10.02 -3.52
C ASP A 83 -1.28 -9.79 -2.16
N ALA A 84 -0.41 -8.76 -2.06
CA ALA A 84 0.35 -8.52 -0.84
C ALA A 84 0.55 -7.05 -0.52
N VAL A 85 0.81 -6.76 0.76
CA VAL A 85 1.27 -5.46 1.25
C VAL A 85 2.62 -5.62 1.93
N ARG A 86 3.47 -4.61 1.80
CA ARG A 86 4.80 -4.61 2.39
C ARG A 86 5.13 -3.28 3.04
N LEU A 87 5.50 -3.35 4.32
CA LEU A 87 6.06 -2.26 5.10
C LEU A 87 7.52 -2.61 5.40
N ARG A 88 8.46 -1.72 5.04
CA ARG A 88 9.89 -1.99 5.27
C ARG A 88 10.49 -0.94 6.16
N ARG A 89 11.48 -1.35 6.96
CA ARG A 89 12.40 -0.42 7.59
C ARG A 89 13.52 -0.09 6.60
N PHE A 90 14.03 1.14 6.67
CA PHE A 90 15.33 1.49 6.11
C PHE A 90 16.45 0.83 6.92
#